data_AF-A0A7Y9UJZ1-F1
#
_entry.id   AF-A0A7Y9UJZ1-F1
#
_cell.length_a   1.000
_cell.length_b   1.000
_cell.length_c   1.000
_cell.angle_alpha   90.00
_cell.angle_beta   90.00
_cell.angle_gamma   90.00
#
_symmetry.space_group_name_H-M   'P 1'
#
loop_
_entity.id
_entity.type
_entity.pdbx_description
1 polymer ?
#
loop_
_entity_poly.entity_id
_entity_poly.type
_entity_poly.pdbx_seq_one_letter_code
_entity_poly.pdbx_strand_id
1 'polypeptide(L)'
;MTGRRRLALLGAVLAAVLAVVWTVVVPDEAVGADGVRAVALRWGHPVSWAALSVLGLLVAADAPGWSRRLAGGVALTAYAGFVAALVL
;
A
#
# COMPACT_ATOMS: atom_id res chain seq x y z
N MET A 1 -15.76 1.58 21.55
CA MET A 1 -15.30 1.27 20.18
C MET A 1 -15.58 -0.20 19.90
N THR A 2 -16.27 -0.53 18.80
CA THR A 2 -16.53 -1.92 18.39
C THR A 2 -15.20 -2.63 18.04
N GLY A 3 -15.15 -3.96 18.20
CA GLY A 3 -13.94 -4.75 17.91
C GLY A 3 -13.42 -4.55 16.49
N ARG A 4 -14.33 -4.44 15.51
CA ARG A 4 -14.02 -4.13 14.11
C ARG A 4 -13.25 -2.82 13.92
N ARG A 5 -13.63 -1.76 14.64
CA ARG A 5 -12.98 -0.45 14.53
C ARG A 5 -11.55 -0.48 15.09
N ARG A 6 -11.33 -1.19 16.19
CA ARG A 6 -9.98 -1.35 16.78
C ARG A 6 -9.06 -2.12 15.83
N LEU A 7 -9.55 -3.22 15.26
CA LEU A 7 -8.79 -4.02 14.29
C LEU A 7 -8.43 -3.20 13.04
N ALA A 8 -9.36 -2.39 12.53
CA ALA A 8 -9.12 -1.52 11.39
C ALA A 8 -8.04 -0.47 11.67
N LEU A 9 -8.03 0.14 12.86
CA LEU A 9 -6.99 1.10 13.26
C LEU A 9 -5.63 0.43 13.45
N LEU A 10 -5.59 -0.75 14.07
CA LEU A 10 -4.34 -1.49 14.22
C LEU A 10 -3.75 -1.84 12.85
N GLY A 11 -4.58 -2.33 11.92
CA GLY A 11 -4.18 -2.57 10.55
C GLY A 11 -3.68 -1.29 9.85
N ALA A 12 -4.36 -0.16 10.07
CA ALA A 12 -3.95 1.12 9.49
C ALA A 12 -2.58 1.58 9.99
N VAL A 13 -2.31 1.41 11.29
CA VAL A 13 -1.03 1.77 11.92
C VAL A 13 0.09 0.88 11.39
N LEU A 14 -0.12 -0.44 11.37
CA LEU A 14 0.86 -1.39 10.84
C LEU A 14 1.17 -1.11 9.37
N ALA A 15 0.14 -0.85 8.57
CA ALA A 15 0.30 -0.50 7.17
C ALA A 15 1.05 0.82 6.98
N ALA A 16 0.81 1.83 7.81
CA ALA A 16 1.56 3.09 7.77
C ALA A 16 3.05 2.88 8.08
N VAL A 17 3.36 2.08 9.11
CA VAL A 17 4.74 1.73 9.46
C VAL A 17 5.42 1.03 8.29
N LEU A 18 4.76 0.04 7.68
CA LEU A 18 5.30 -0.69 6.53
C LEU A 18 5.48 0.23 5.32
N ALA A 19 4.57 1.18 5.08
CA ALA A 19 4.74 2.16 4.01
C ALA A 19 6.03 2.96 4.18
N VAL A 20 6.32 3.44 5.40
CA VAL A 20 7.55 4.19 5.70
C VAL A 20 8.79 3.31 5.56
N VAL A 21 8.78 2.11 6.14
CA VAL A 21 9.90 1.16 6.05
C VAL A 21 10.28 0.88 4.59
N TRP A 22 9.28 0.65 3.74
CA TRP A 22 9.53 0.35 2.33
C TRP A 22 9.91 1.57 1.48
N THR A 23 9.86 2.80 2.01
CA THR A 23 10.45 3.95 1.30
C THR A 23 11.99 3.96 1.37
N VAL A 24 12.56 3.27 2.37
CA VAL A 24 14.01 3.17 2.57
C VAL A 24 14.56 1.79 2.17
N VAL A 25 13.74 0.74 2.27
CA VAL A 25 14.11 -0.60 1.76
C VAL A 25 13.88 -0.62 0.25
N VAL A 26 14.96 -0.44 -0.52
CA VAL A 26 14.94 -0.51 -1.98
C VAL A 26 15.31 -1.94 -2.40
N PRO A 27 14.52 -2.60 -3.28
CA PRO A 27 14.90 -3.90 -3.84
C PRO A 27 16.19 -3.79 -4.65
N ASP A 28 17.06 -4.79 -4.59
CA ASP A 28 18.30 -4.83 -5.39
C ASP A 28 17.99 -4.77 -6.89
N GLU A 29 16.86 -5.34 -7.31
CA GLU A 29 16.36 -5.30 -8.68
C GLU A 29 16.08 -3.87 -9.17
N ALA A 30 15.82 -2.92 -8.26
CA ALA A 30 15.61 -1.52 -8.61
C ALA A 30 16.92 -0.79 -8.94
N VAL A 31 18.07 -1.30 -8.49
CA VAL A 31 19.39 -0.67 -8.73
C VAL A 31 19.83 -0.83 -10.18
N GLY A 32 19.38 -1.87 -10.87
CA GLY A 32 19.67 -2.13 -12.29
C GLY A 32 18.48 -1.92 -13.22
N ALA A 33 17.34 -1.42 -12.72
CA ALA A 33 16.16 -1.16 -13.52
C ALA A 33 16.05 0.33 -13.89
N ASP A 34 15.51 0.58 -15.08
CA ASP A 34 15.31 1.94 -15.59
C ASP A 34 13.83 2.29 -15.79
N GLY A 35 13.55 3.58 -15.86
CA GLY A 35 12.24 4.13 -16.26
C GLY A 35 11.08 3.66 -15.38
N VAL A 36 10.00 3.20 -16.02
CA VAL A 36 8.75 2.82 -15.35
C VAL A 36 8.94 1.61 -14.42
N ARG A 37 9.80 0.67 -14.80
CA ARG A 37 10.10 -0.52 -13.97
C ARG A 37 10.79 -0.12 -12.66
N ALA A 38 11.77 0.79 -12.73
CA ALA A 38 12.44 1.33 -11.55
C ALA A 38 11.47 2.00 -10.58
N VAL A 39 10.54 2.80 -11.13
CA VAL A 39 9.50 3.47 -10.34
C VAL A 39 8.56 2.45 -9.70
N ALA A 40 8.11 1.44 -10.45
CA ALA A 40 7.22 0.40 -9.94
C ALA A 40 7.87 -0.44 -8.83
N LEU A 41 9.15 -0.81 -8.99
CA LEU A 41 9.93 -1.52 -7.98
C LEU A 41 10.14 -0.67 -6.72
N ARG A 42 10.45 0.62 -6.88
CA ARG A 42 10.72 1.52 -5.76
C ARG A 42 9.47 1.96 -5.00
N TRP A 43 8.37 2.20 -5.70
CA TRP A 43 7.19 2.86 -5.12
C TRP A 43 5.94 2.01 -5.06
N GLY A 44 5.84 0.92 -5.83
CA GLY A 44 4.61 0.11 -5.85
C GLY A 44 4.28 -0.51 -4.50
N HIS A 45 5.27 -1.04 -3.78
CA HIS A 45 5.08 -1.63 -2.46
C HIS A 45 4.76 -0.58 -1.37
N PRO A 46 5.50 0.54 -1.22
CA PRO A 46 5.15 1.63 -0.31
C PRO A 46 3.75 2.22 -0.56
N VAL A 47 3.40 2.47 -1.83
CA VAL A 47 2.09 3.03 -2.20
C VAL A 47 0.97 2.05 -1.84
N SER A 48 1.18 0.75 -2.02
CA SER A 48 0.21 -0.26 -1.62
C SER A 48 -0.07 -0.21 -0.10
N TRP A 49 1.00 -0.17 0.71
CA TRP A 49 0.87 -0.06 2.16
C TRP A 49 0.23 1.26 2.60
N ALA A 50 0.57 2.38 1.97
CA ALA A 50 -0.06 3.66 2.24
C ALA A 50 -1.58 3.64 1.94
N ALA A 51 -1.97 3.06 0.80
CA ALA A 51 -3.36 2.91 0.43
C ALA A 51 -4.14 1.97 1.38
N LEU A 52 -3.51 0.89 1.86
CA LEU A 52 -4.09 0.03 2.90
C LEU A 52 -4.25 0.74 4.24
N SER A 53 -3.31 1.63 4.60
CA SER A 53 -3.44 2.47 5.79
C SER A 53 -4.66 3.38 5.68
N VAL A 54 -4.82 4.07 4.55
CA VAL A 54 -6.01 4.89 4.25
C VAL A 54 -7.28 4.04 4.30
N LEU A 55 -7.29 2.84 3.73
CA LEU A 55 -8.43 1.93 3.79
C LEU A 55 -8.82 1.60 5.24
N GLY A 56 -7.84 1.27 6.10
CA GLY A 56 -8.09 1.01 7.52
C GLY A 56 -8.69 2.21 8.25
N LEU A 57 -8.20 3.43 7.96
CA LEU A 57 -8.77 4.67 8.49
C LEU A 57 -10.22 4.90 8.00
N LEU A 58 -10.49 4.68 6.72
CA LEU A 58 -11.82 4.80 6.13
C LEU A 58 -12.81 3.81 6.74
N VAL A 59 -12.37 2.56 7.00
CA VAL A 59 -13.19 1.56 7.70
C VAL A 59 -13.42 1.99 9.15
N ALA A 60 -12.42 2.52 9.84
CA ALA A 60 -12.54 2.97 11.22
C ALA A 60 -13.41 4.22 11.39
N ALA A 61 -13.54 5.04 10.33
CA ALA A 61 -14.41 6.20 10.24
C ALA A 61 -15.80 5.89 9.67
N ASP A 62 -16.07 4.63 9.33
CA ASP A 62 -17.29 4.17 8.65
C ASP A 62 -17.61 4.96 7.36
N ALA A 63 -16.57 5.38 6.63
CA ALA A 63 -16.67 6.13 5.38
C ALA A 63 -17.48 5.38 4.32
N PRO A 64 -18.10 6.02 3.31
CA PRO A 64 -18.91 5.32 2.32
C PRO A 64 -18.15 4.23 1.54
N GLY A 65 -18.86 3.21 1.05
CA GLY A 65 -18.24 2.03 0.43
C GLY A 65 -17.39 2.32 -0.82
N TRP A 66 -17.70 3.40 -1.55
CA TRP A 66 -16.94 3.78 -2.76
C TRP A 66 -15.51 4.23 -2.43
N SER A 67 -15.29 4.99 -1.35
CA SER A 67 -13.95 5.46 -0.97
C SER A 67 -13.08 4.30 -0.49
N ARG A 68 -13.69 3.34 0.24
CA ARG A 68 -13.02 2.09 0.62
C ARG A 68 -12.61 1.27 -0.61
N ARG A 69 -13.48 1.15 -1.61
CA ARG A 69 -13.18 0.45 -2.86
C ARG A 69 -12.06 1.13 -3.64
N LEU A 70 -12.05 2.46 -3.70
CA LEU A 70 -10.96 3.21 -4.33
C LEU A 70 -9.62 2.96 -3.63
N ALA A 71 -9.57 3.07 -2.30
CA ALA A 71 -8.34 2.81 -1.55
C ALA A 71 -7.85 1.37 -1.75
N GLY A 72 -8.75 0.38 -1.70
CA GLY A 72 -8.42 -1.01 -2.00
C GLY A 72 -7.95 -1.24 -3.44
N GLY A 73 -8.57 -0.55 -4.41
CA GLY A 73 -8.17 -0.61 -5.82
C GLY A 73 -6.79 -0.03 -6.05
N VAL A 74 -6.48 1.13 -5.45
CA VAL A 74 -5.13 1.72 -5.49
C VAL A 74 -4.10 0.76 -4.88
N ALA A 75 -4.41 0.18 -3.71
CA ALA A 75 -3.52 -0.78 -3.07
C ALA A 75 -3.22 -1.99 -3.96
N LEU A 76 -4.26 -2.55 -4.59
CA LEU A 76 -4.16 -3.70 -5.48
C LEU A 76 -3.36 -3.38 -6.74
N THR A 77 -3.68 -2.27 -7.41
CA THR A 77 -2.99 -1.86 -8.65
C THR A 77 -1.52 -1.55 -8.41
N ALA A 78 -1.19 -0.86 -7.31
CA ALA A 78 0.19 -0.58 -6.94
C ALA A 78 0.98 -1.87 -6.65
N TYR A 79 0.38 -2.82 -5.94
CA TYR A 79 1.01 -4.11 -5.65
C TYR A 79 1.17 -4.97 -6.91
N ALA A 80 0.15 -5.03 -7.76
CA ALA A 80 0.21 -5.75 -9.03
C ALA A 80 1.31 -5.17 -9.94
N GLY A 81 1.43 -3.83 -10.00
CA GLY A 81 2.51 -3.16 -10.73
C GLY A 81 3.90 -3.48 -10.17
N PHE A 82 4.05 -3.51 -8.84
CA PHE A 82 5.29 -3.94 -8.18
C PHE A 82 5.64 -5.39 -8.54
N VAL A 83 4.70 -6.34 -8.40
CA VAL A 83 4.92 -7.76 -8.72
C VAL A 83 5.26 -7.94 -10.18
N ALA A 84 4.54 -7.27 -11.09
CA ALA A 84 4.84 -7.31 -12.52
C ALA A 84 6.25 -6.80 -12.81
N ALA A 85 6.69 -5.71 -12.18
CA ALA A 85 8.03 -5.17 -12.35
C ALA A 85 9.14 -6.04 -11.73
N LEU A 86 8.80 -6.87 -10.73
CA LEU A 86 9.72 -7.81 -10.09
C LEU A 86 9.96 -9.05 -10.95
N VAL A 87 8.96 -9.52 -11.68
CA VAL A 87 9.03 -10.76 -12.47
C VAL A 87 9.41 -10.55 -13.94
N LEU A 88 9.28 -9.32 -14.45
CA LEU A 88 9.74 -8.88 -15.78
C LEU A 88 11.11 -8.23 -15.65
#